data_AF-A0A2E9CBN4-F1
#
_entry.id   AF-A0A2E9CBN4-F1
#
_cell.length_a   1.000
_cell.length_b   1.000
_cell.length_c   1.000
_cell.angle_alpha   90.00
_cell.angle_beta   90.00
_cell.angle_gamma   90.00
#
_symmetry.space_group_name_H-M   'P 1'
#
loop_
_entity.id
_entity.type
_entity.pdbx_description
1 polymer ?
#
loop_
_entity_poly.entity_id
_entity_poly.type
_entity_poly.pdbx_seq_one_letter_code
_entity_poly.pdbx_strand_id
1 'polypeptide(L)'
;MRTAQEYYIGAFSADNLFGFRMIISFSSLLILLYCIGLAALVWRAKAKGFENKFMAVLLVCEGIKATFIVSQVTPYIRRYEWLQDILWHWTIDVFFTAHITAIIMYLCIPIYYRLNRLSFMHKPSFKKHAWYIAPVLGITIWLLIRTVPEFYVSDATWVVCEEGKEPTTDRWFGYDDEWEQGIEDVFKETGDCTASYETTVTTQPPGLWAIALGSPLVSLLALFFIRSSIRS
;
A
#
# COMPACT_ATOMS: atom_id res chain seq x y z
N MET A 1 -9.73 -27.33 5.05
CA MET A 1 -9.17 -26.31 4.13
C MET A 1 -10.28 -25.77 3.26
N ARG A 2 -10.52 -24.46 3.32
CA ARG A 2 -11.66 -23.83 2.62
C ARG A 2 -11.49 -23.85 1.09
N THR A 3 -12.61 -23.96 0.37
CA THR A 3 -12.65 -23.75 -1.08
C THR A 3 -12.77 -22.26 -1.42
N ALA A 4 -12.47 -21.87 -2.67
CA ALA A 4 -12.71 -20.48 -3.12
C ALA A 4 -14.20 -20.09 -3.03
N GLN A 5 -15.11 -21.04 -3.27
CA GLN A 5 -16.54 -20.82 -3.12
C GLN A 5 -16.91 -20.50 -1.66
N GLU A 6 -16.41 -21.29 -0.71
CA GLU A 6 -16.62 -21.04 0.72
C GLU A 6 -15.99 -19.73 1.19
N TYR A 7 -14.85 -19.33 0.61
CA TYR A 7 -14.25 -18.03 0.87
C TYR A 7 -15.19 -16.89 0.48
N TYR A 8 -15.69 -16.86 -0.76
CA TYR A 8 -16.55 -15.78 -1.22
C TYR A 8 -17.92 -15.79 -0.51
N ILE A 9 -18.53 -16.95 -0.30
CA ILE A 9 -19.77 -17.04 0.49
C ILE A 9 -19.54 -16.50 1.91
N GLY A 10 -18.43 -16.88 2.54
CA GLY A 10 -18.07 -16.37 3.86
C GLY A 10 -17.77 -14.87 3.87
N ALA A 11 -17.16 -14.32 2.82
CA ALA A 11 -16.85 -12.90 2.72
C ALA A 11 -18.11 -12.01 2.70
N PHE A 12 -19.23 -12.51 2.17
CA PHE A 12 -20.52 -11.82 2.15
C PHE A 12 -21.45 -12.18 3.32
N SER A 13 -20.97 -12.95 4.30
CA SER A 13 -21.73 -13.30 5.51
C SER A 13 -21.85 -12.10 6.47
N ALA A 14 -22.78 -12.21 7.43
CA ALA A 14 -22.97 -11.21 8.49
C ALA A 14 -21.70 -11.03 9.34
N ASP A 15 -20.99 -12.13 9.61
CA ASP A 15 -19.76 -12.14 10.43
C ASP A 15 -18.62 -11.34 9.77
N ASN A 16 -18.64 -11.22 8.44
CA ASN A 16 -17.67 -10.44 7.66
C ASN A 16 -18.24 -9.11 7.13
N LEU A 17 -19.18 -8.51 7.87
CA LEU A 17 -19.78 -7.21 7.57
C LEU A 17 -20.43 -7.16 6.17
N PHE A 18 -21.10 -8.25 5.76
CA PHE A 18 -21.85 -8.35 4.52
C PHE A 18 -21.04 -7.95 3.26
N GLY A 19 -19.76 -8.34 3.21
CA GLY A 19 -18.90 -8.07 2.05
C GLY A 19 -18.32 -6.67 2.01
N PHE A 20 -18.41 -5.88 3.08
CA PHE A 20 -17.83 -4.53 3.14
C PHE A 20 -16.35 -4.52 2.73
N ARG A 21 -15.54 -5.47 3.22
CA ARG A 21 -14.13 -5.60 2.82
C ARG A 21 -13.95 -5.85 1.33
N MET A 22 -14.79 -6.69 0.72
CA MET A 22 -14.76 -6.92 -0.73
C MET A 22 -15.09 -5.64 -1.50
N ILE A 23 -16.11 -4.89 -1.06
CA ILE A 23 -16.48 -3.62 -1.70
C ILE A 23 -15.31 -2.64 -1.67
N ILE A 24 -14.63 -2.49 -0.52
CA ILE A 24 -13.45 -1.60 -0.43
C ILE A 24 -12.34 -2.11 -1.35
N SER A 25 -12.07 -3.42 -1.36
CA SER A 25 -11.01 -4.01 -2.18
C SER A 25 -11.28 -3.81 -3.69
N PHE A 26 -12.50 -4.06 -4.17
CA PHE A 26 -12.88 -3.77 -5.56
C PHE A 26 -12.85 -2.27 -5.88
N SER A 27 -13.28 -1.42 -4.93
CA SER A 27 -13.21 0.03 -5.09
C SER A 27 -11.76 0.50 -5.23
N SER A 28 -10.80 -0.15 -4.56
CA SER A 28 -9.38 0.18 -4.70
C SER A 28 -8.85 -0.04 -6.13
N LEU A 29 -9.30 -1.11 -6.80
CA LEU A 29 -8.99 -1.37 -8.21
C LEU A 29 -9.60 -0.30 -9.13
N LEU A 30 -10.85 0.08 -8.86
CA LEU A 30 -11.52 1.14 -9.61
C LEU A 30 -10.77 2.47 -9.46
N ILE A 31 -10.33 2.82 -8.25
CA ILE A 31 -9.52 4.01 -7.98
C ILE A 31 -8.20 3.96 -8.77
N LEU A 32 -7.50 2.82 -8.76
CA LEU A 32 -6.29 2.64 -9.56
C LEU A 32 -6.55 2.90 -11.05
N LEU A 33 -7.57 2.25 -11.62
CA LEU A 33 -7.93 2.42 -13.04
C LEU A 33 -8.32 3.86 -13.36
N TYR A 34 -9.06 4.51 -12.46
CA TYR A 34 -9.44 5.91 -12.59
C TYR A 34 -8.23 6.83 -12.57
N CYS A 35 -7.30 6.64 -11.62
CA CYS A 35 -6.05 7.39 -11.54
C CYS A 35 -5.17 7.21 -12.77
N ILE A 36 -5.05 5.98 -13.30
CA ILE A 36 -4.34 5.70 -14.55
C ILE A 36 -5.02 6.40 -15.73
N GLY A 37 -6.36 6.35 -15.81
CA GLY A 37 -7.15 7.03 -16.83
C GLY A 37 -6.92 8.54 -16.81
N LEU A 38 -7.00 9.16 -15.63
CA LEU A 38 -6.70 10.58 -15.44
C LEU A 38 -5.25 10.90 -15.79
N ALA A 39 -4.29 10.09 -15.36
CA ALA A 39 -2.89 10.28 -15.71
C ALA A 39 -2.66 10.27 -17.23
N ALA A 40 -3.30 9.34 -17.95
CA ALA A 40 -3.24 9.26 -19.41
C ALA A 40 -3.87 10.50 -20.08
N LEU A 41 -5.02 10.98 -19.58
CA LEU A 41 -5.67 12.19 -20.08
C LEU A 41 -4.82 13.44 -19.83
N VAL A 42 -4.30 13.62 -18.61
CA VAL A 42 -3.43 14.74 -18.24
C VAL A 42 -2.16 14.75 -19.10
N TRP A 43 -1.55 13.58 -19.28
CA TRP A 43 -0.39 13.44 -20.15
C TRP A 43 -0.70 13.84 -21.60
N ARG A 44 -1.84 13.38 -22.14
CA ARG A 44 -2.25 13.70 -23.52
C ARG A 44 -2.63 15.16 -23.72
N ALA A 45 -3.29 15.79 -22.73
CA ALA A 45 -3.77 17.17 -22.83
C ALA A 45 -2.66 18.19 -23.16
N LYS A 46 -1.44 17.98 -22.64
CA LYS A 46 -0.27 18.79 -22.97
C LYS A 46 1.01 17.95 -22.89
N ALA A 47 1.20 17.05 -23.85
CA ALA A 47 2.32 16.09 -23.87
C ALA A 47 3.73 16.73 -23.81
N LYS A 48 3.87 17.99 -24.21
CA LYS A 48 5.14 18.74 -24.13
C LYS A 48 5.36 19.47 -22.80
N GLY A 49 4.33 19.63 -21.97
CA GLY A 49 4.41 20.30 -20.66
C GLY A 49 4.98 19.37 -19.60
N PHE A 50 6.02 19.80 -18.89
CA PHE A 50 6.61 18.97 -17.84
C PHE A 50 5.71 18.89 -16.59
N GLU A 51 4.91 19.92 -16.33
CA GLU A 51 3.92 19.96 -15.26
C GLU A 51 2.90 18.82 -15.40
N ASN A 52 2.41 18.57 -16.62
CA ASN A 52 1.46 17.48 -16.89
C ASN A 52 2.10 16.10 -16.72
N LYS A 53 3.36 15.93 -17.14
CA LYS A 53 4.09 14.67 -16.94
C LYS A 53 4.29 14.38 -15.46
N PHE A 54 4.69 15.40 -14.71
CA PHE A 54 4.81 15.32 -13.26
C PHE A 54 3.49 14.94 -12.60
N MET A 55 2.39 15.63 -12.95
CA MET A 55 1.08 15.34 -12.37
C MET A 55 0.58 13.93 -12.72
N ALA A 56 0.81 13.48 -13.96
CA ALA A 56 0.43 12.15 -14.40
C ALA A 56 1.17 11.05 -13.62
N VAL A 57 2.48 11.19 -13.41
CA VAL A 57 3.25 10.21 -12.61
C VAL A 57 2.80 10.21 -11.14
N LEU A 58 2.50 11.38 -10.58
CA LEU A 58 1.98 11.49 -9.22
C LEU A 58 0.63 10.77 -9.07
N LEU A 59 -0.28 10.96 -10.04
CA LEU A 59 -1.57 10.28 -10.08
C LEU A 59 -1.43 8.76 -10.15
N VAL A 60 -0.47 8.25 -10.94
CA VAL A 60 -0.19 6.81 -10.97
C VAL A 60 0.27 6.31 -9.60
N CYS A 61 1.17 7.04 -8.93
CA CYS A 61 1.62 6.67 -7.59
C CYS A 61 0.46 6.66 -6.58
N GLU A 62 -0.39 7.70 -6.57
CA GLU A 62 -1.57 7.76 -5.70
C GLU A 62 -2.57 6.63 -5.99
N GLY A 63 -2.75 6.26 -7.27
CA GLY A 63 -3.57 5.11 -7.66
C GLY A 63 -3.01 3.79 -7.12
N ILE A 64 -1.70 3.57 -7.22
CA ILE A 64 -1.04 2.36 -6.70
C ILE A 64 -1.19 2.28 -5.17
N LYS A 65 -1.01 3.39 -4.46
CA LYS A 65 -1.19 3.45 -3.01
C LYS A 65 -2.58 3.03 -2.56
N ALA A 66 -3.62 3.29 -3.36
CA ALA A 66 -4.97 2.85 -3.04
C ALA A 66 -5.12 1.32 -2.99
N THR A 67 -4.26 0.57 -3.70
CA THR A 67 -4.39 -0.88 -3.90
C THR A 67 -3.84 -1.77 -2.79
N PHE A 68 -3.57 -1.24 -1.59
CA PHE A 68 -2.95 -2.02 -0.50
C PHE A 68 -3.76 -3.25 -0.05
N ILE A 69 -5.09 -3.24 -0.23
CA ILE A 69 -5.99 -4.35 0.08
C ILE A 69 -6.42 -5.15 -1.14
N VAL A 70 -5.80 -4.93 -2.30
CA VAL A 70 -6.23 -5.58 -3.55
C VAL A 70 -6.08 -7.10 -3.50
N SER A 71 -5.15 -7.61 -2.69
CA SER A 71 -4.95 -9.04 -2.49
C SER A 71 -6.22 -9.74 -1.98
N GLN A 72 -7.08 -9.02 -1.26
CA GLN A 72 -8.35 -9.54 -0.74
C GLN A 72 -9.41 -9.76 -1.82
N VAL A 73 -9.27 -9.22 -3.04
CA VAL A 73 -10.16 -9.59 -4.15
C VAL A 73 -10.03 -11.07 -4.49
N THR A 74 -8.81 -11.60 -4.36
CA THR A 74 -8.51 -13.01 -4.60
C THR A 74 -8.75 -13.83 -3.33
N PRO A 75 -8.91 -15.17 -3.43
CA PRO A 75 -9.03 -16.01 -2.25
C PRO A 75 -7.81 -15.88 -1.33
N TYR A 76 -7.96 -15.09 -0.26
CA TYR A 76 -6.92 -14.85 0.74
C TYR A 76 -7.01 -15.92 1.84
N ILE A 77 -6.65 -17.15 1.49
CA ILE A 77 -6.69 -18.35 2.34
C ILE A 77 -5.50 -19.25 2.05
N ARG A 78 -5.13 -20.12 2.99
CA ARG A 78 -3.94 -21.00 2.90
C ARG A 78 -3.89 -21.84 1.63
N ARG A 79 -5.04 -22.34 1.20
CA ARG A 79 -5.15 -23.17 -0.02
C ARG A 79 -4.63 -22.45 -1.28
N TYR A 80 -4.71 -21.12 -1.31
CA TYR A 80 -4.25 -20.28 -2.41
C TYR A 80 -3.05 -19.40 -2.01
N GLU A 81 -2.24 -19.86 -1.06
CA GLU A 81 -1.04 -19.16 -0.59
C GLU A 81 -0.11 -18.76 -1.74
N TRP A 82 0.10 -19.63 -2.72
CA TRP A 82 0.90 -19.34 -3.92
C TRP A 82 0.47 -18.07 -4.67
N LEU A 83 -0.83 -17.74 -4.64
CA LEU A 83 -1.35 -16.53 -5.27
C LEU A 83 -1.02 -15.31 -4.39
N GLN A 84 -1.06 -15.49 -3.07
CA GLN A 84 -0.65 -14.48 -2.11
C GLN A 84 0.85 -14.22 -2.15
N ASP A 85 1.70 -15.21 -2.42
CA ASP A 85 3.14 -15.01 -2.63
C ASP A 85 3.41 -14.04 -3.77
N ILE A 86 2.68 -14.17 -4.88
CA ILE A 86 2.80 -13.27 -6.04
C ILE A 86 2.28 -11.88 -5.67
N LEU A 87 1.12 -11.80 -5.04
CA LEU A 87 0.48 -10.53 -4.67
C LEU A 87 1.22 -9.83 -3.53
N TRP A 88 2.01 -10.55 -2.73
CA TRP A 88 2.83 -10.01 -1.65
C TRP A 88 3.83 -8.97 -2.17
N HIS A 89 4.48 -9.25 -3.30
CA HIS A 89 5.36 -8.29 -3.98
C HIS A 89 4.62 -7.00 -4.37
N TRP A 90 3.35 -7.11 -4.76
CA TRP A 90 2.55 -5.92 -5.04
C TRP A 90 2.20 -5.14 -3.77
N THR A 91 1.71 -5.84 -2.75
CA THR A 91 1.26 -5.28 -1.47
C THR A 91 2.39 -4.65 -0.66
N ILE A 92 3.61 -5.16 -0.78
CA ILE A 92 4.79 -4.62 -0.09
C ILE A 92 5.62 -3.78 -1.05
N ASP A 93 6.31 -4.41 -2.02
CA ASP A 93 7.34 -3.72 -2.81
C ASP A 93 6.78 -2.57 -3.64
N VAL A 94 5.73 -2.83 -4.42
CA VAL A 94 5.13 -1.83 -5.31
C VAL A 94 4.43 -0.73 -4.51
N PHE A 95 3.71 -1.10 -3.45
CA PHE A 95 3.02 -0.19 -2.55
C PHE A 95 3.97 0.79 -1.82
N PHE A 96 5.05 0.31 -1.21
CA PHE A 96 5.99 1.17 -0.49
C PHE A 96 6.85 2.00 -1.44
N THR A 97 7.22 1.45 -2.60
CA THR A 97 7.87 2.23 -3.66
C THR A 97 7.01 3.42 -4.09
N ALA A 98 5.70 3.21 -4.25
CA ALA A 98 4.76 4.27 -4.60
C ALA A 98 4.63 5.34 -3.49
N HIS A 99 4.65 4.94 -2.21
CA HIS A 99 4.65 5.87 -1.07
C HIS A 99 5.90 6.77 -1.06
N ILE A 100 7.08 6.17 -1.18
CA ILE A 100 8.35 6.90 -1.19
C ILE A 100 8.41 7.82 -2.40
N THR A 101 8.04 7.32 -3.58
CA THR A 101 8.00 8.12 -4.81
C THR A 101 7.04 9.31 -4.66
N ALA A 102 5.83 9.08 -4.15
CA ALA A 102 4.86 10.14 -3.92
C ALA A 102 5.40 11.22 -2.96
N ILE A 103 6.04 10.82 -1.85
CA ILE A 103 6.69 11.75 -0.92
C ILE A 103 7.70 12.64 -1.65
N ILE A 104 8.61 12.03 -2.42
CA ILE A 104 9.64 12.78 -3.18
C ILE A 104 8.97 13.72 -4.19
N MET A 105 7.94 13.26 -4.89
CA MET A 105 7.21 14.07 -5.84
C MET A 105 6.50 15.26 -5.16
N TYR A 106 5.83 15.05 -4.02
CA TYR A 106 5.22 16.15 -3.25
C TYR A 106 6.25 17.19 -2.83
N LEU A 107 7.45 16.77 -2.42
CA LEU A 107 8.56 17.68 -2.12
C LEU A 107 9.09 18.41 -3.37
N CYS A 108 8.90 17.84 -4.57
CA CYS A 108 9.28 18.44 -5.85
C CYS A 108 8.22 19.39 -6.43
N ILE A 109 7.04 19.52 -5.83
CA ILE A 109 5.99 20.47 -6.28
C ILE A 109 6.51 21.90 -6.53
N PRO A 110 7.37 22.50 -5.68
CA PRO A 110 7.89 23.85 -5.88
C PRO A 110 8.69 24.03 -7.19
N ILE A 111 9.20 22.94 -7.78
CA ILE A 111 9.91 22.95 -9.07
C ILE A 111 8.93 23.30 -10.20
N TYR A 112 7.71 22.77 -10.15
CA TYR A 112 6.70 22.92 -11.18
C TYR A 112 5.76 24.10 -10.94
N TYR A 113 5.43 24.35 -9.68
CA TYR A 113 4.55 25.44 -9.24
C TYR A 113 5.35 26.42 -8.41
N ARG A 114 5.48 27.67 -8.86
CA ARG A 114 6.30 28.67 -8.18
C ARG A 114 5.68 29.02 -6.84
N LEU A 115 6.42 28.80 -5.75
CA LEU A 115 6.05 29.22 -4.40
C LEU A 115 6.92 30.40 -3.96
N ASN A 116 6.36 31.40 -3.27
CA ASN A 116 7.08 32.61 -2.85
C ASN A 116 8.36 32.30 -2.02
N ARG A 117 8.28 31.36 -1.06
CA ARG A 117 9.41 30.97 -0.20
C ARG A 117 10.42 30.02 -0.86
N LEU A 118 10.02 29.25 -1.87
CA LEU A 118 10.86 28.23 -2.52
C LEU A 118 11.09 28.52 -4.01
N SER A 119 11.03 29.80 -4.38
CA SER A 119 11.13 30.24 -5.78
C SER A 119 12.44 29.84 -6.47
N PHE A 120 13.51 29.59 -5.70
CA PHE A 120 14.80 29.12 -6.21
C PHE A 120 14.73 27.73 -6.88
N MET A 121 13.76 26.89 -6.49
CA MET A 121 13.56 25.55 -7.06
C MET A 121 12.88 25.61 -8.43
N HIS A 122 12.23 26.71 -8.77
CA HIS A 122 11.48 26.89 -10.01
C HIS A 122 12.39 27.21 -11.21
N LYS A 123 13.34 26.31 -11.51
CA LYS A 123 14.29 26.46 -12.61
C LYS A 123 13.92 25.53 -13.78
N PRO A 124 14.07 25.98 -15.04
CA PRO A 124 13.71 25.17 -16.22
C PRO A 124 14.55 23.88 -16.34
N SER A 125 15.79 23.89 -15.87
CA SER A 125 16.65 22.68 -15.81
C SER A 125 16.03 21.59 -14.92
N PHE A 126 15.52 21.95 -13.74
CA PHE A 126 14.90 20.99 -12.82
C PHE A 126 13.55 20.48 -13.33
N LYS A 127 12.72 21.36 -13.91
CA LYS A 127 11.42 20.96 -14.49
C LYS A 127 11.53 19.85 -15.53
N LYS A 128 12.59 19.88 -16.35
CA LYS A 128 12.82 18.89 -17.41
C LYS A 128 12.97 17.46 -16.86
N HIS A 129 13.54 17.33 -15.67
CA HIS A 129 14.04 16.06 -15.16
C HIS A 129 13.33 15.52 -13.91
N ALA A 130 12.75 16.39 -13.07
CA ALA A 130 12.20 15.96 -11.78
C ALA A 130 11.09 14.89 -11.89
N TRP A 131 10.25 14.93 -12.94
CA TRP A 131 9.14 13.98 -13.12
C TRP A 131 9.57 12.52 -13.29
N TYR A 132 10.78 12.24 -13.81
CA TYR A 132 11.29 10.87 -13.95
C TYR A 132 12.40 10.56 -12.94
N ILE A 133 13.16 11.56 -12.48
CA ILE A 133 14.16 11.37 -11.43
C ILE A 133 13.49 10.96 -10.11
N ALA A 134 12.34 11.55 -9.77
CA ALA A 134 11.64 11.22 -8.53
C ALA A 134 11.25 9.72 -8.43
N PRO A 135 10.61 9.10 -9.46
CA PRO A 135 10.40 7.65 -9.50
C PRO A 135 11.68 6.83 -9.42
N VAL A 136 12.73 7.21 -10.15
CA VAL A 136 14.02 6.49 -10.10
C VAL A 136 14.58 6.50 -8.68
N LEU A 137 14.59 7.66 -8.02
CA LEU A 137 15.02 7.78 -6.63
C LEU A 137 14.14 6.98 -5.67
N GLY A 138 12.81 6.99 -5.86
CA GLY A 138 11.89 6.23 -5.02
C GLY A 138 12.14 4.72 -5.11
N ILE A 139 12.34 4.19 -6.32
CA ILE A 139 12.72 2.79 -6.55
C ILE A 139 14.08 2.50 -5.90
N THR A 140 15.10 3.34 -6.13
CA THR A 140 16.43 3.13 -5.55
C THR A 140 16.38 3.12 -4.02
N ILE A 141 15.67 4.07 -3.40
CA ILE A 141 15.55 4.13 -1.94
C ILE A 141 14.86 2.88 -1.41
N TRP A 142 13.75 2.44 -2.02
CA TRP A 142 13.08 1.21 -1.60
C TRP A 142 14.02 0.00 -1.67
N LEU A 143 14.73 -0.18 -2.78
CA LEU A 143 15.67 -1.28 -2.96
C LEU A 143 16.80 -1.28 -1.93
N LEU A 144 17.22 -0.11 -1.46
CA LEU A 144 18.27 0.02 -0.43
C LEU A 144 17.75 -0.28 0.99
N ILE A 145 16.50 0.06 1.31
CA ILE A 145 15.97 -0.09 2.66
C ILE A 145 15.18 -1.38 2.89
N ARG A 146 14.66 -2.03 1.83
CA ARG A 146 13.75 -3.19 1.95
C ARG A 146 14.35 -4.43 2.64
N THR A 147 15.67 -4.52 2.74
CA THR A 147 16.38 -5.63 3.43
C THR A 147 16.81 -5.26 4.84
N VAL A 148 16.58 -4.02 5.27
CA VAL A 148 16.92 -3.53 6.60
C VAL A 148 15.83 -3.98 7.59
N PRO A 149 16.17 -4.50 8.78
CA PRO A 149 15.20 -5.07 9.72
C PRO A 149 14.01 -4.16 10.04
N GLU A 150 14.24 -2.85 10.16
CA GLU A 150 13.20 -1.87 10.44
C GLU A 150 12.16 -1.70 9.31
N PHE A 151 12.42 -2.24 8.13
CA PHE A 151 11.55 -2.15 6.94
C PHE A 151 11.21 -3.53 6.34
N TYR A 152 11.68 -4.62 6.95
CA TYR A 152 11.49 -5.98 6.44
C TYR A 152 10.44 -6.71 7.30
N VAL A 153 9.45 -7.30 6.63
CA VAL A 153 8.50 -8.22 7.28
C VAL A 153 9.19 -9.58 7.32
N SER A 154 9.67 -9.98 8.50
CA SER A 154 10.48 -11.19 8.67
C SER A 154 9.64 -12.46 8.74
N ASP A 155 8.51 -12.39 9.43
CA ASP A 155 7.68 -13.55 9.72
C ASP A 155 6.20 -13.27 9.43
N ALA A 156 5.50 -14.29 8.95
CA ALA A 156 4.07 -14.33 8.71
C ALA A 156 3.51 -15.72 9.02
N THR A 157 2.36 -15.75 9.67
CA THR A 157 1.64 -16.98 10.00
C THR A 157 0.15 -16.84 9.68
N TRP A 158 -0.47 -17.95 9.30
CA TRP A 158 -1.90 -18.07 9.18
C TRP A 158 -2.48 -18.47 10.52
N VAL A 159 -3.46 -17.70 10.98
CA VAL A 159 -4.32 -18.09 12.10
C VAL A 159 -5.55 -18.78 11.52
N VAL A 160 -5.75 -20.02 11.92
CA VAL A 160 -6.80 -20.90 11.46
C VAL A 160 -7.75 -21.17 12.61
N CYS A 161 -8.99 -20.72 12.43
CA CYS A 161 -10.08 -20.94 13.35
C CYS A 161 -11.11 -21.86 12.72
N GLU A 162 -11.49 -22.91 13.45
CA GLU A 162 -12.64 -23.76 13.16
C GLU A 162 -13.66 -23.59 14.29
N GLU A 163 -14.92 -23.40 13.94
CA GLU A 163 -16.00 -23.13 14.91
C GLU A 163 -16.06 -24.21 16.00
N GLY A 164 -16.01 -23.78 17.27
CA GLY A 164 -16.03 -24.66 18.44
C GLY A 164 -14.72 -25.40 18.71
N LYS A 165 -13.61 -24.99 18.08
CA LYS A 165 -12.26 -25.50 18.36
C LYS A 165 -11.33 -24.37 18.78
N GLU A 166 -10.23 -24.74 19.44
CA GLU A 166 -9.12 -23.83 19.72
C GLU A 166 -8.47 -23.34 18.41
N PRO A 167 -8.03 -22.07 18.35
CA PRO A 167 -7.29 -21.53 17.22
C PRO A 167 -5.92 -22.21 17.09
N THR A 168 -5.47 -22.34 15.85
CA THR A 168 -4.16 -22.92 15.51
C THR A 168 -3.41 -22.00 14.55
N THR A 169 -2.08 -22.04 14.57
CA THR A 169 -1.25 -21.33 13.60
C THR A 169 -0.67 -22.27 12.56
N ASP A 170 -0.42 -21.73 11.36
CA ASP A 170 0.24 -22.43 10.27
C ASP A 170 1.20 -21.45 9.56
N ARG A 171 2.50 -21.72 9.63
CA ARG A 171 3.53 -20.80 9.15
C ARG A 171 3.45 -20.59 7.65
N TRP A 172 3.46 -19.32 7.23
CA TRP A 172 3.58 -18.95 5.82
C TRP A 172 5.05 -18.75 5.45
N PHE A 173 5.76 -17.85 6.13
CA PHE A 173 7.20 -17.67 5.98
C PHE A 173 7.81 -17.11 7.26
N GLY A 174 9.12 -17.28 7.43
CA GLY A 174 9.84 -16.87 8.63
C GLY A 174 10.46 -18.04 9.39
N TYR A 175 11.16 -17.73 10.46
CA TYR A 175 11.90 -18.70 11.29
C TYR A 175 11.77 -18.43 12.79
N ASP A 176 11.06 -17.39 13.20
CA ASP A 176 10.88 -17.04 14.60
C ASP A 176 9.74 -17.86 15.24
N ASP A 177 10.12 -18.99 15.84
CA ASP A 177 9.21 -19.88 16.55
C ASP A 177 8.60 -19.21 17.80
N GLU A 178 9.32 -18.32 18.47
CA GLU A 178 8.85 -17.63 19.68
C GLU A 178 7.76 -16.60 19.32
N TRP A 179 7.97 -15.83 18.24
CA TRP A 179 6.97 -14.91 17.74
C TRP A 179 5.69 -15.64 17.31
N GLU A 180 5.82 -16.76 16.59
CA GLU A 180 4.66 -17.55 16.17
C GLU A 180 3.87 -18.10 17.37
N GLN A 181 4.55 -18.68 18.36
CA GLN A 181 3.92 -19.18 19.58
C GLN A 181 3.21 -18.05 20.34
N GLY A 182 3.84 -16.87 20.42
CA GLY A 182 3.21 -15.69 21.02
C GLY A 182 1.91 -15.27 20.32
N ILE A 183 1.83 -15.41 18.98
CA ILE A 183 0.56 -15.18 18.26
C ILE A 183 -0.46 -16.26 18.62
N GLU A 184 -0.08 -17.54 18.59
CA GLU A 184 -0.99 -18.64 18.92
C GLU A 184 -1.59 -18.50 20.33
N ASP A 185 -0.74 -18.17 21.32
CA ASP A 185 -1.16 -17.97 22.71
C ASP A 185 -2.16 -16.82 22.86
N VAL A 186 -1.93 -15.69 22.18
CA VAL A 186 -2.86 -14.54 22.19
C VAL A 186 -4.24 -14.93 21.64
N PHE A 187 -4.28 -15.74 20.58
CA PHE A 187 -5.56 -16.22 20.05
C PHE A 187 -6.21 -17.26 20.98
N LYS A 188 -5.44 -18.17 21.59
CA LYS A 188 -5.95 -19.16 22.55
C LYS A 188 -6.51 -18.51 23.82
N GLU A 189 -5.92 -17.42 24.30
CA GLU A 189 -6.44 -16.64 25.42
C GLU A 189 -7.86 -16.08 25.15
N THR A 190 -8.24 -15.92 23.89
CA THR A 190 -9.58 -15.48 23.50
C THR A 190 -10.64 -16.59 23.65
N GLY A 191 -10.20 -17.85 23.79
CA GLY A 191 -11.05 -19.04 23.88
C GLY A 191 -11.36 -19.68 22.53
N ASP A 192 -12.34 -20.58 22.51
CA ASP A 192 -12.75 -21.31 21.30
C ASP A 192 -13.24 -20.37 20.21
N CYS A 193 -12.91 -20.70 18.96
CA CYS A 193 -13.31 -19.92 17.81
C CYS A 193 -14.85 -19.91 17.67
N THR A 194 -15.43 -18.72 17.64
CA THR A 194 -16.87 -18.51 17.49
C THR A 194 -17.36 -18.69 16.06
N ALA A 195 -16.44 -18.66 15.09
CA ALA A 195 -16.73 -18.86 13.67
C ALA A 195 -15.50 -19.44 12.96
N SER A 196 -15.74 -20.11 11.82
CA SER A 196 -14.65 -20.65 11.00
C SER A 196 -14.06 -19.58 10.08
N TYR A 197 -12.79 -19.21 10.28
CA TYR A 197 -12.08 -18.24 9.46
C TYR A 197 -10.58 -18.53 9.35
N GLU A 198 -9.97 -17.96 8.31
CA GLU A 198 -8.52 -17.97 8.11
C GLU A 198 -8.07 -16.51 7.95
N THR A 199 -7.03 -16.10 8.67
CA THR A 199 -6.44 -14.76 8.54
C THR A 199 -4.93 -14.84 8.65
N THR A 200 -4.20 -13.88 8.09
CA THR A 200 -2.75 -13.78 8.27
C THR A 200 -2.41 -12.77 9.34
N VAL A 201 -1.42 -13.09 10.16
CA VAL A 201 -0.72 -12.16 11.03
C VAL A 201 0.71 -12.08 10.53
N THR A 202 1.25 -10.86 10.46
CA THR A 202 2.61 -10.62 10.02
C THR A 202 3.33 -9.76 11.04
N THR A 203 4.65 -9.88 11.09
CA THR A 203 5.50 -8.92 11.79
C THR A 203 5.23 -7.50 11.29
N GLN A 204 5.29 -6.53 12.21
CA GLN A 204 4.92 -5.13 11.95
C GLN A 204 6.13 -4.21 12.13
N PRO A 205 7.04 -4.15 11.15
CA PRO A 205 8.24 -3.33 11.25
C PRO A 205 7.89 -1.83 11.30
N PRO A 206 8.45 -1.05 12.24
CA PRO A 206 8.05 0.33 12.48
C PRO A 206 8.39 1.27 11.32
N GLY A 207 9.43 0.98 10.53
CA GLY A 207 9.82 1.79 9.38
C GLY A 207 8.76 1.77 8.27
N LEU A 208 8.08 0.64 8.05
CA LEU A 208 6.97 0.56 7.10
C LEU A 208 5.80 1.45 7.53
N TRP A 209 5.46 1.45 8.82
CA TRP A 209 4.45 2.35 9.37
C TRP A 209 4.83 3.82 9.24
N ALA A 210 6.10 4.17 9.47
CA ALA A 210 6.60 5.51 9.30
C ALA A 210 6.42 6.01 7.85
N ILE A 211 6.64 5.16 6.85
CA ILE A 211 6.41 5.49 5.43
C ILE A 211 4.90 5.62 5.14
N ALA A 212 4.10 4.63 5.53
CA ALA A 212 2.67 4.59 5.23
C ALA A 212 1.91 5.76 5.87
N LEU A 213 2.19 6.08 7.14
CA LEU A 213 1.57 7.19 7.86
C LEU A 213 2.22 8.54 7.55
N GLY A 214 3.51 8.56 7.22
CA GLY A 214 4.22 9.78 6.87
C GLY A 214 3.82 10.34 5.50
N SER A 215 3.52 9.48 4.52
CA SER A 215 3.18 9.92 3.16
C SER A 215 1.97 10.87 3.12
N PRO A 216 0.80 10.57 3.72
CA PRO A 216 -0.32 11.50 3.78
C PRO A 216 0.02 12.85 4.43
N LEU A 217 0.84 12.85 5.48
CA LEU A 217 1.26 14.08 6.16
C LEU A 217 2.08 14.98 5.24
N VAL A 218 3.02 14.40 4.47
CA VAL A 218 3.79 15.13 3.47
C VAL A 218 2.88 15.69 2.38
N SER A 219 1.92 14.89 1.89
CA SER A 219 0.93 15.34 0.90
C SER A 219 0.12 16.54 1.41
N LEU A 220 -0.35 16.49 2.66
CA LEU A 220 -1.10 17.57 3.29
C LEU A 220 -0.25 18.84 3.43
N LEU A 221 1.00 18.72 3.91
CA LEU A 221 1.92 19.85 4.01
C LEU A 221 2.16 20.50 2.65
N ALA A 222 2.37 19.69 1.61
CA ALA A 222 2.56 20.19 0.26
C ALA A 222 1.32 20.96 -0.26
N LEU A 223 0.11 20.47 0.02
CA LEU A 223 -1.13 21.17 -0.30
C LEU A 223 -1.27 22.50 0.46
N PHE A 224 -0.90 22.54 1.75
CA PHE A 224 -0.87 23.78 2.52
C PHE A 224 0.09 24.81 1.92
N PHE A 225 1.29 24.38 1.50
CA PHE A 225 2.26 25.27 0.84
C PHE A 225 1.72 25.82 -0.48
N ILE A 226 1.13 24.99 -1.34
CA ILE A 226 0.50 25.44 -2.59
C ILE A 226 -0.60 26.46 -2.31
N ARG A 227 -1.50 26.16 -1.36
CA ARG A 227 -2.61 27.06 -1.01
C ARG A 227 -2.12 28.41 -0.48
N SER A 228 -1.09 28.40 0.37
CA SER A 228 -0.50 29.63 0.92
C SER A 228 0.12 30.52 -0.17
N SER A 229 0.63 29.91 -1.24
CA SER A 229 1.24 30.61 -2.36
C SER A 229 0.23 31.18 -3.36
N ILE A 230 -0.99 30.65 -3.44
CA ILE A 230 -2.03 31.18 -4.35
C ILE A 230 -2.70 32.43 -3.76
N ARG A 231 -2.71 32.57 -2.43
CA ARG A 231 -3.34 33.70 -1.71
C ARG A 231 -2.39 34.88 -1.44
N SER A 232 -1.10 34.74 -1.73
CA SER A 232 -0.08 35.77 -1.51
C SER A 232 0.37 36.37 -2.84
#